data_AF-A0AAD9JFW8-F1
#
_entry.id   AF-A0AAD9JFW8-F1
#
_cell.length_a   1.000
_cell.length_b   1.000
_cell.length_c   1.000
_cell.angle_alpha   90.00
_cell.angle_beta   90.00
_cell.angle_gamma   90.00
#
_symmetry.space_group_name_H-M   'P 1'
#
loop_
_entity.id
_entity.type
_entity.pdbx_description
1 polymer ?
#
loop_
_entity_poly.entity_id
_entity_poly.type
_entity_poly.pdbx_seq_one_letter_code
_entity_poly.pdbx_strand_id
1 'polypeptide(L)'
;DEEGERLQWGSQAEFILTLVGYAVGLGNVWRFPYLAYKNGGVGMPVFFLEVSFGQFASLGPLAIWSINPLFKGLGVAMVVTNTLIAGYYAVIICWCMYFFFASMAAEVPWANCDNWWNTELCVTPDQAANISRNYTYFIVINLYNAAETKSLAHLMINENLDISTLYVF
;
A
#
# COMPACT_ATOMS: atom_id res chain seq x y z
N ASP A 1 -35.38 20.32 -20.08
CA ASP A 1 -35.04 18.91 -20.29
C ASP A 1 -33.58 18.82 -20.66
N GLU A 2 -32.68 18.54 -19.70
CA GLU A 2 -31.30 18.04 -19.90
C GLU A 2 -30.52 17.85 -18.57
N GLU A 3 -31.18 17.61 -17.44
CA GLU A 3 -30.52 17.23 -16.16
C GLU A 3 -30.81 15.77 -15.82
N GLY A 4 -30.29 14.82 -16.61
CA GLY A 4 -30.59 13.42 -16.32
C GLY A 4 -29.83 12.32 -17.06
N GLU A 5 -29.00 12.64 -18.05
CA GLU A 5 -28.21 11.60 -18.72
C GLU A 5 -26.85 11.43 -18.05
N ARG A 6 -26.65 10.24 -17.48
CA ARG A 6 -25.36 9.82 -16.91
C ARG A 6 -24.31 9.86 -18.01
N LEU A 7 -23.17 10.48 -17.70
CA LEU A 7 -21.98 10.42 -18.55
C LEU A 7 -21.62 8.96 -18.82
N GLN A 8 -21.73 8.56 -20.09
CA GLN A 8 -21.28 7.27 -20.57
C GLN A 8 -19.79 7.35 -20.92
N TRP A 9 -19.08 6.24 -20.74
CA TRP A 9 -17.67 6.15 -21.09
C TRP A 9 -17.47 6.29 -22.61
N GLY A 10 -16.44 7.03 -23.02
CA GLY A 10 -16.13 7.26 -24.43
C GLY A 10 -15.70 5.99 -25.16
N SER A 11 -15.04 5.06 -24.46
CA SER A 11 -14.72 3.73 -24.97
C SER A 11 -14.70 2.65 -23.88
N GLN A 12 -14.95 1.40 -24.27
CA GLN A 12 -14.84 0.24 -23.37
C GLN A 12 -13.40 0.04 -22.86
N ALA A 13 -12.40 0.45 -23.64
CA ALA A 13 -11.00 0.40 -23.25
C ALA A 13 -10.68 1.38 -22.11
N GLU A 14 -11.20 2.62 -22.16
CA GLU A 14 -11.06 3.60 -21.05
C GLU A 14 -11.66 3.09 -19.75
N PHE A 15 -12.83 2.44 -19.83
CA PHE A 15 -13.48 1.82 -18.68
C PHE A 15 -12.61 0.72 -18.06
N ILE A 16 -12.10 -0.20 -18.89
CA ILE A 16 -11.22 -1.29 -18.43
C ILE A 16 -9.91 -0.73 -17.86
N LEU A 17 -9.29 0.24 -18.51
CA LEU A 17 -8.04 0.86 -18.03
C LEU A 17 -8.23 1.59 -16.70
N THR A 18 -9.37 2.26 -16.50
CA THR A 18 -9.70 2.91 -15.23
C THR A 18 -9.92 1.88 -14.13
N LEU A 19 -10.65 0.79 -14.43
CA LEU A 19 -10.84 -0.32 -13.50
C LEU A 19 -9.53 -1.01 -13.13
N VAL A 20 -8.64 -1.23 -14.10
CA VAL A 20 -7.32 -1.83 -13.87
C VAL A 20 -6.43 -0.88 -13.07
N GLY A 21 -6.42 0.42 -13.38
CA GLY A 21 -5.68 1.42 -12.63
C GLY A 21 -6.15 1.57 -11.18
N TYR A 22 -7.46 1.44 -10.94
CA TYR A 22 -8.02 1.36 -9.59
C TYR A 22 -7.69 0.04 -8.90
N ALA A 23 -7.75 -1.09 -9.62
CA ALA A 23 -7.51 -2.40 -9.05
C ALA A 23 -6.03 -2.65 -8.72
N VAL A 24 -5.09 -2.07 -9.47
CA VAL A 24 -3.64 -2.26 -9.27
C VAL A 24 -3.08 -1.14 -8.40
N GLY A 25 -3.18 -1.30 -7.08
CA GLY A 25 -2.51 -0.45 -6.10
C GLY A 25 -1.13 -0.98 -5.67
N LEU A 26 -0.27 -0.11 -5.13
CA LEU A 26 1.02 -0.48 -4.51
C LEU A 26 0.87 -1.60 -3.45
N GLY A 27 -0.28 -1.66 -2.77
CA GLY A 27 -0.61 -2.72 -1.82
C GLY A 27 -0.65 -4.14 -2.44
N ASN A 28 -1.00 -4.28 -3.72
CA ASN A 28 -1.04 -5.60 -4.38
C ASN A 28 0.36 -6.15 -4.66
N VAL A 29 1.38 -5.31 -4.76
CA VAL A 29 2.75 -5.72 -5.09
C VAL A 29 3.46 -6.32 -3.88
N TRP A 30 3.30 -5.74 -2.69
CA TRP A 30 3.99 -6.22 -1.47
C TRP A 30 3.08 -7.00 -0.50
N ARG A 31 1.76 -6.73 -0.45
CA ARG A 31 0.88 -7.26 0.61
C ARG A 31 0.15 -8.51 0.19
N PHE A 32 -0.32 -8.56 -1.06
CA PHE A 32 -1.04 -9.73 -1.58
C PHE A 32 -0.22 -11.02 -1.46
N PRO A 33 1.09 -11.06 -1.80
CA PRO A 33 1.89 -12.27 -1.62
C PRO A 33 2.05 -12.66 -0.14
N TYR A 34 2.22 -11.68 0.74
CA TYR A 34 2.38 -11.91 2.18
C TYR A 34 1.11 -12.45 2.84
N LEU A 35 -0.06 -11.91 2.48
CA LEU A 35 -1.34 -12.29 3.07
C LEU A 35 -1.88 -13.60 2.46
N ALA A 36 -1.63 -13.85 1.17
CA ALA A 36 -1.93 -15.13 0.54
C ALA A 36 -1.13 -16.27 1.17
N TYR A 37 0.14 -16.02 1.52
CA TYR A 37 0.99 -16.98 2.21
C TYR A 37 0.49 -17.33 3.63
N LYS A 38 -0.06 -16.35 4.36
CA LYS A 38 -0.46 -16.53 5.77
C LYS A 38 -1.91 -16.98 5.97
N ASN A 39 -2.85 -16.49 5.16
CA ASN A 39 -4.29 -16.58 5.44
C ASN A 39 -5.12 -17.26 4.33
N GLY A 40 -4.52 -17.84 3.29
CA GLY A 40 -5.21 -18.77 2.39
C GLY A 40 -6.32 -18.19 1.50
N GLY A 41 -6.39 -16.87 1.29
CA GLY A 41 -7.17 -16.28 0.19
C GLY A 41 -8.64 -15.94 0.43
N VAL A 42 -9.08 -15.73 1.68
CA VAL A 42 -10.49 -15.42 2.04
C VAL A 42 -10.99 -14.06 1.51
N GLY A 43 -10.15 -13.22 0.91
CA GLY A 43 -10.56 -11.91 0.39
C GLY A 43 -11.38 -11.94 -0.91
N MET A 44 -11.28 -13.03 -1.69
CA MET A 44 -11.89 -13.10 -3.02
C MET A 44 -13.44 -13.02 -3.01
N PRO A 45 -14.17 -13.71 -2.10
CA PRO A 45 -15.63 -13.65 -2.07
C PRO A 45 -16.18 -12.27 -1.67
N VAL A 46 -15.50 -11.57 -0.75
CA VAL A 46 -15.92 -10.24 -0.28
C VAL A 46 -15.76 -9.20 -1.40
N PHE A 47 -14.64 -9.23 -2.11
CA PHE A 47 -14.42 -8.37 -3.27
C PHE A 47 -15.49 -8.58 -4.36
N PHE A 48 -15.82 -9.85 -4.66
CA PHE A 48 -16.84 -10.17 -5.65
C PHE A 48 -18.23 -9.66 -5.24
N LEU A 49 -18.58 -9.75 -3.96
CA LEU A 49 -19.83 -9.23 -3.42
C LEU A 49 -19.92 -7.71 -3.59
N GLU A 50 -18.88 -6.97 -3.22
CA GLU A 50 -18.81 -5.51 -3.32
C GLU A 50 -19.02 -5.04 -4.76
N VAL A 51 -18.28 -5.62 -5.71
CA VAL A 51 -18.39 -5.26 -7.13
C VAL A 51 -19.78 -5.58 -7.67
N SER A 52 -20.31 -6.78 -7.37
CA SER A 52 -21.65 -7.18 -7.82
C SER A 52 -22.74 -6.26 -7.26
N PHE A 53 -22.64 -5.89 -5.98
CA PHE A 53 -23.57 -4.99 -5.31
C PHE A 53 -23.51 -3.56 -5.89
N GLY A 54 -22.30 -3.04 -6.12
CA GLY A 54 -22.09 -1.73 -6.74
C GLY A 54 -22.64 -1.65 -8.18
N GLN A 55 -22.46 -2.71 -8.96
CA GLN A 55 -23.03 -2.81 -10.31
C GLN A 55 -24.57 -2.88 -10.27
N PHE A 56 -25.15 -3.70 -9.38
CA PHE A 56 -26.61 -3.82 -9.25
C PHE A 56 -27.27 -2.50 -8.83
N ALA A 57 -26.70 -1.82 -7.83
CA ALA A 57 -27.23 -0.56 -7.35
C ALA A 57 -27.00 0.58 -8.34
N SER A 58 -25.89 0.55 -9.09
CA SER A 58 -25.54 1.57 -10.08
C SER A 58 -25.61 2.99 -9.48
N LEU A 59 -25.31 3.17 -8.20
CA LEU A 59 -25.40 4.43 -7.47
C LEU A 59 -24.08 4.71 -6.76
N GLY A 60 -23.78 5.99 -6.53
CA GLY A 60 -22.60 6.38 -5.76
C GLY A 60 -22.71 5.97 -4.28
N PRO A 61 -21.59 5.94 -3.54
CA PRO A 61 -21.53 5.45 -2.15
C PRO A 61 -22.41 6.24 -1.17
N LEU A 62 -22.73 7.51 -1.45
CA LEU A 62 -23.66 8.29 -0.63
C LEU A 62 -25.14 7.97 -0.94
N ALA A 63 -25.44 7.61 -2.19
CA ALA A 63 -26.80 7.38 -2.66
C ALA A 63 -27.23 5.91 -2.49
N ILE A 64 -26.31 4.95 -2.51
CA ILE A 64 -26.61 3.51 -2.40
C ILE A 64 -27.31 3.13 -1.09
N TRP A 65 -27.00 3.85 0.00
CA TRP A 65 -27.60 3.62 1.31
C TRP A 65 -28.97 4.27 1.50
N SER A 66 -29.60 4.80 0.44
CA SER A 66 -30.99 5.24 0.49
C SER A 66 -31.98 4.09 0.69
N ILE A 67 -31.53 2.83 0.57
CA ILE A 67 -32.31 1.61 0.81
C ILE A 67 -32.72 1.49 2.29
N ASN A 68 -31.87 1.91 3.23
CA ASN A 68 -32.20 1.94 4.65
C ASN A 68 -31.55 3.16 5.34
N PRO A 69 -32.34 4.09 5.91
CA PRO A 69 -31.83 5.32 6.51
C PRO A 69 -30.88 5.10 7.69
N LEU A 70 -30.90 3.92 8.34
CA LEU A 70 -29.96 3.57 9.40
C LEU A 70 -28.51 3.47 8.89
N PHE A 71 -28.32 3.02 7.65
CA PHE A 71 -27.01 2.80 7.06
C PHE A 71 -26.47 4.00 6.27
N LYS A 72 -27.16 5.14 6.29
CA LYS A 72 -26.72 6.36 5.59
C LYS A 72 -25.36 6.87 6.08
N GLY A 73 -25.01 6.58 7.34
CA GLY A 73 -23.70 6.87 7.91
C GLY A 73 -22.55 6.08 7.27
N LEU A 74 -22.81 4.88 6.74
CA LEU A 74 -21.78 4.07 6.07
C LEU A 74 -21.28 4.76 4.79
N GLY A 75 -22.18 5.35 4.00
CA GLY A 75 -21.78 6.08 2.80
C GLY A 75 -20.89 7.29 3.10
N VAL A 76 -21.14 7.99 4.20
CA VAL A 76 -20.31 9.11 4.64
C VAL A 76 -18.95 8.62 5.14
N ALA A 77 -18.93 7.53 5.91
CA ALA A 77 -17.69 6.89 6.36
C ALA A 77 -16.81 6.50 5.17
N MET A 78 -17.35 5.85 4.14
CA MET A 78 -16.64 5.47 2.91
C MET A 78 -15.97 6.67 2.21
N VAL A 79 -16.64 7.83 2.17
CA VAL A 79 -16.07 9.04 1.53
C VAL A 79 -14.96 9.65 2.40
N VAL A 80 -15.16 9.69 3.71
CA VAL A 80 -14.15 10.22 4.66
C VAL A 80 -12.90 9.33 4.66
N THR A 81 -13.07 8.01 4.72
CA THR A 81 -11.94 7.07 4.68
C THR A 81 -11.18 7.20 3.37
N ASN A 82 -11.86 7.24 2.22
CA ASN A 82 -11.21 7.45 0.92
C ASN A 82 -10.42 8.78 0.85
N THR A 83 -10.92 9.84 1.46
CA THR A 83 -10.25 11.15 1.48
C THR A 83 -8.97 11.11 2.33
N LEU A 84 -9.02 10.47 3.50
CA LEU A 84 -7.83 10.27 4.34
C LEU A 84 -6.79 9.38 3.63
N ILE A 85 -7.27 8.35 2.93
CA ILE A 85 -6.45 7.43 2.16
C ILE A 85 -5.70 8.17 1.04
N ALA A 86 -6.40 9.01 0.29
CA ALA A 86 -5.79 9.83 -0.76
C ALA A 86 -4.66 10.73 -0.22
N GLY A 87 -4.82 11.28 0.99
CA GLY A 87 -3.83 12.12 1.64
C GLY A 87 -2.51 11.40 1.92
N TYR A 88 -2.54 10.19 2.50
CA TYR A 88 -1.30 9.45 2.77
C TYR A 88 -0.66 8.92 1.49
N TYR A 89 -1.46 8.45 0.52
CA TYR A 89 -0.93 7.93 -0.74
C TYR A 89 -0.19 9.00 -1.53
N ALA A 90 -0.64 10.27 -1.46
CA ALA A 90 0.08 11.38 -2.06
C ALA A 90 1.52 11.48 -1.52
N VAL A 91 1.74 11.28 -0.21
CA VAL A 91 3.07 11.28 0.39
C VAL A 91 3.92 10.12 -0.14
N ILE A 92 3.35 8.92 -0.23
CA ILE A 92 4.06 7.75 -0.78
C ILE A 92 4.48 8.00 -2.23
N ILE A 93 3.60 8.57 -3.06
CA ILE A 93 3.92 8.90 -4.45
C ILE A 93 5.04 9.95 -4.51
N CYS A 94 5.03 10.97 -3.64
CA CYS A 94 6.12 11.93 -3.53
C CYS A 94 7.46 11.26 -3.20
N TRP A 95 7.47 10.28 -2.29
CA TRP A 95 8.66 9.50 -1.98
C TRP A 95 9.12 8.66 -3.18
N CYS A 96 8.21 7.95 -3.85
CA CYS A 96 8.53 7.19 -5.06
C CYS A 96 9.15 8.08 -6.15
N MET A 97 8.60 9.27 -6.37
CA MET A 97 9.14 10.24 -7.32
C MET A 97 10.53 10.74 -6.90
N TYR A 98 10.72 11.03 -5.61
CA TYR A 98 12.05 11.41 -5.09
C TYR A 98 13.10 10.33 -5.35
N PHE A 99 12.80 9.07 -4.99
CA PHE A 99 13.70 7.94 -5.22
C PHE A 99 13.91 7.64 -6.72
N PHE A 100 12.89 7.86 -7.55
CA PHE A 100 12.99 7.71 -9.00
C PHE A 100 14.04 8.67 -9.58
N PHE A 101 13.98 9.95 -9.22
CA PHE A 101 14.97 10.93 -9.68
C PHE A 101 16.34 10.73 -9.04
N ALA A 102 16.41 10.37 -7.75
CA ALA A 102 17.66 10.05 -7.08
C ALA A 102 18.39 8.84 -7.69
N SER A 103 17.66 7.94 -8.34
CA SER A 103 18.22 6.76 -9.02
C SER A 103 18.85 7.07 -10.38
N MET A 104 18.65 8.27 -10.94
CA MET A 104 19.25 8.66 -12.22
C MET A 104 20.72 9.14 -12.07
N ALA A 105 21.24 9.21 -10.85
CA ALA A 105 22.64 9.51 -10.59
C ALA A 105 23.54 8.33 -11.00
N ALA A 106 24.79 8.63 -11.39
CA ALA A 106 25.78 7.61 -11.78
C ALA A 106 26.07 6.61 -10.65
N GLU A 107 26.05 7.08 -9.40
CA GLU A 107 26.09 6.26 -8.21
C GLU A 107 24.87 6.61 -7.34
N VAL A 108 24.12 5.60 -6.92
CA VAL A 108 22.93 5.79 -6.09
C VAL A 108 23.33 6.13 -4.64
N PRO A 109 22.64 7.05 -3.97
CA PRO A 109 23.08 7.55 -2.66
C PRO A 109 23.02 6.49 -1.55
N TRP A 110 22.22 5.43 -1.71
CA TRP A 110 22.15 4.30 -0.76
C TRP A 110 23.13 3.16 -1.08
N ALA A 111 24.04 3.33 -2.05
CA ALA A 111 25.08 2.33 -2.32
C ALA A 111 26.19 2.32 -1.26
N ASN A 112 26.57 3.52 -0.77
CA ASN A 112 27.72 3.70 0.10
C ASN A 112 27.34 4.26 1.47
N CYS A 113 28.19 3.99 2.47
CA CYS A 113 28.04 4.49 3.82
C CYS A 113 28.69 5.87 4.06
N ASP A 114 29.10 6.58 3.00
CA ASP A 114 29.83 7.87 3.08
C ASP A 114 28.91 9.11 3.02
N ASN A 115 27.67 8.99 3.48
CA ASN A 115 26.73 10.12 3.54
C ASN A 115 26.66 10.74 4.93
N TRP A 116 26.32 12.03 4.98
CA TRP A 116 26.21 12.77 6.24
C TRP A 116 25.06 12.29 7.16
N TRP A 117 24.06 11.59 6.61
CA TRP A 117 22.95 11.02 7.38
C TRP A 117 23.24 9.62 7.93
N ASN A 118 24.40 9.04 7.60
CA ASN A 118 24.75 7.70 8.04
C ASN A 118 25.28 7.70 9.47
N THR A 119 24.98 6.63 10.19
CA THR A 119 25.47 6.38 11.55
C THR A 119 26.72 5.50 11.53
N GLU A 120 27.42 5.41 12.66
CA GLU A 120 28.60 4.54 12.84
C GLU A 120 28.30 3.03 12.63
N LEU A 121 27.03 2.67 12.60
CA LEU A 121 26.55 1.30 12.37
C LEU A 121 26.25 0.99 10.89
N CYS A 122 26.45 1.95 9.98
CA CYS A 122 26.28 1.70 8.55
C CYS A 122 27.36 0.74 8.04
N VAL A 123 26.95 -0.35 7.40
CA VAL A 123 27.86 -1.37 6.85
C VAL A 123 27.50 -1.62 5.40
N THR A 124 28.47 -1.50 4.49
CA THR A 124 28.27 -1.84 3.08
C THR A 124 28.29 -3.36 2.86
N PRO A 125 27.69 -3.89 1.78
CA PRO A 125 27.68 -5.34 1.52
C PRO A 125 29.07 -5.98 1.50
N ASP A 126 30.07 -5.27 0.98
CA ASP A 126 31.47 -5.73 0.95
C ASP A 126 32.11 -5.77 2.35
N GLN A 127 31.79 -4.79 3.20
CA GLN A 127 32.21 -4.78 4.59
C GLN A 127 31.52 -5.90 5.38
N ALA A 128 30.24 -6.16 5.13
CA ALA A 128 29.50 -7.27 5.75
C ALA A 128 30.11 -8.64 5.40
N ALA A 129 30.59 -8.81 4.16
CA ALA A 129 31.30 -10.01 3.71
C ALA A 129 32.69 -10.19 4.36
N ASN A 130 33.36 -9.10 4.74
CA ASN A 130 34.61 -9.16 5.49
C ASN A 130 34.39 -9.37 6.99
N ILE A 131 33.34 -8.79 7.56
CA ILE A 131 32.96 -8.95 8.97
C ILE A 131 32.46 -10.38 9.25
N SER A 132 31.82 -11.04 8.29
CA SER A 132 31.43 -12.45 8.41
C SER A 132 32.59 -13.43 8.56
N ARG A 133 33.83 -13.00 8.26
CA ARG A 133 35.06 -13.77 8.55
C ARG A 133 35.55 -13.62 9.99
N ASN A 134 35.01 -12.68 10.76
CA ASN A 134 35.28 -12.51 12.18
C ASN A 134 34.06 -12.98 13.00
N TYR A 135 34.08 -14.27 13.37
CA TYR A 135 32.95 -15.01 13.94
C TYR A 135 32.23 -14.30 15.10
N THR A 136 32.95 -13.57 15.95
CA THR A 136 32.36 -12.89 17.12
C THR A 136 31.50 -11.68 16.72
N TYR A 137 31.95 -10.91 15.74
CA TYR A 137 31.26 -9.70 15.29
C TYR A 137 30.08 -10.03 14.36
N PHE A 138 30.22 -11.11 13.57
CA PHE A 138 29.17 -11.62 12.71
C PHE A 138 27.90 -12.02 13.48
N ILE A 139 28.04 -12.69 14.62
CA ILE A 139 26.90 -13.11 15.44
C ILE A 139 26.14 -11.90 16.01
N VAL A 140 26.87 -10.88 16.49
CA VAL A 140 26.27 -9.67 17.08
C VAL A 140 25.49 -8.86 16.04
N ILE A 141 26.07 -8.64 14.84
CA ILE A 141 25.38 -7.92 13.76
C ILE A 141 24.17 -8.71 13.25
N ASN A 142 24.25 -10.03 13.11
CA ASN A 142 23.08 -10.83 12.68
C ASN A 142 21.96 -10.80 13.72
N LEU A 143 22.27 -10.82 15.01
CA LEU A 143 21.25 -10.71 16.06
C LEU A 143 20.61 -9.32 16.09
N TYR A 144 21.40 -8.26 15.89
CA TYR A 144 20.89 -6.89 15.80
C TYR A 144 20.03 -6.68 14.55
N ASN A 145 20.53 -7.06 13.37
CA ASN A 145 19.78 -6.96 12.11
C ASN A 145 18.51 -7.82 12.12
N ALA A 146 18.55 -9.03 12.70
CA ALA A 146 17.37 -9.87 12.86
C ALA A 146 16.34 -9.28 13.85
N ALA A 147 16.80 -8.55 14.87
CA ALA A 147 15.92 -7.84 15.79
C ALA A 147 15.28 -6.61 15.12
N GLU A 148 16.05 -5.85 14.35
CA GLU A 148 15.58 -4.64 13.67
C GLU A 148 14.71 -4.95 12.45
N THR A 149 15.04 -5.96 11.63
CA THR A 149 14.14 -6.43 10.56
C THR A 149 12.87 -7.04 11.11
N LYS A 150 12.90 -7.77 12.23
CA LYS A 150 11.67 -8.20 12.91
C LYS A 150 10.88 -7.01 13.46
N SER A 151 11.54 -6.01 14.04
CA SER A 151 10.89 -4.81 14.57
C SER A 151 10.25 -3.96 13.46
N LEU A 152 10.97 -3.67 12.38
CA LEU A 152 10.48 -2.89 11.25
C LEU A 152 9.45 -3.64 10.41
N ALA A 153 9.63 -4.95 10.19
CA ALA A 153 8.58 -5.75 9.57
C ALA A 153 7.35 -5.83 10.48
N HIS A 154 7.52 -5.97 11.80
CA HIS A 154 6.39 -5.99 12.72
C HIS A 154 5.70 -4.62 12.83
N LEU A 155 6.43 -3.50 12.80
CA LEU A 155 5.88 -2.14 12.76
C LEU A 155 5.16 -1.85 11.44
N MET A 156 5.80 -2.16 10.30
CA MET A 156 5.16 -2.05 8.98
C MET A 156 3.96 -2.99 8.82
N ILE A 157 3.90 -4.13 9.51
CA ILE A 157 2.77 -5.06 9.44
C ILE A 157 1.68 -4.70 10.47
N ASN A 158 2.01 -4.33 11.70
CA ASN A 158 1.04 -4.00 12.76
C ASN A 158 0.42 -2.62 12.61
N GLU A 159 1.16 -1.57 12.25
CA GLU A 159 0.53 -0.27 11.97
C GLU A 159 -0.42 -0.38 10.77
N ASN A 160 -0.05 -1.18 9.77
CA ASN A 160 -0.95 -1.50 8.66
C ASN A 160 -2.11 -2.41 9.07
N LEU A 161 -2.04 -3.21 10.15
CA LEU A 161 -3.12 -4.07 10.63
C LEU A 161 -4.17 -3.29 11.43
N ASP A 162 -3.77 -2.32 12.26
CA ASP A 162 -4.73 -1.46 12.97
C ASP A 162 -5.43 -0.51 11.99
N ILE A 163 -4.70 0.07 11.04
CA ILE A 163 -5.28 0.96 10.03
C ILE A 163 -6.18 0.16 9.06
N SER A 164 -5.87 -1.11 8.75
CA SER A 164 -6.67 -1.94 7.82
C SER A 164 -7.74 -2.84 8.44
N THR A 165 -7.84 -2.92 9.77
CA THR A 165 -9.09 -3.37 10.41
C THR A 165 -10.19 -2.32 10.22
N LEU A 166 -9.82 -1.07 9.95
CA LEU A 166 -10.70 -0.03 9.38
C LEU A 166 -10.95 -0.19 7.87
N TYR A 167 -10.19 -1.01 7.12
CA TYR A 167 -10.32 -1.14 5.64
C TYR A 167 -11.45 -2.08 5.19
N VAL A 168 -12.43 -2.35 6.06
CA VAL A 168 -13.67 -3.06 5.68
C VAL A 168 -14.92 -2.19 5.93
N PHE A 169 -14.77 -0.90 6.28
CA PHE A 169 -15.89 0.03 6.43
C PHE A 169 -15.57 1.45 5.95
#